data_AF-A0A4Q5KNQ1-F1
#
_entry.id   AF-A0A4Q5KNQ1-F1
#
_cell.length_a   1.000
_cell.length_b   1.000
_cell.length_c   1.000
_cell.angle_alpha   90.00
_cell.angle_beta   90.00
_cell.angle_gamma   90.00
#
_symmetry.space_group_name_H-M   'P 1'
#
loop_
_entity.id
_entity.type
_entity.pdbx_description
1 polymer ?
#
loop_
_entity_poly.entity_id
_entity_poly.type
_entity_poly.pdbx_seq_one_letter_code
_entity_poly.pdbx_strand_id
1 'polypeptide(L)'
;MLCQFRLIPGRLLTQKELPYILTPNELLIHLNRFSDPAKLKAALPSILQRHSVISGSQGVFRTVSYIRQLVEQGEWVALSLMNQHRSIDDLHLSKGSGLQKRIDKVANPSMTRSRLKVKPTLLRTSSNTSSITPISEKKNDNKIVIEFAGQWPNNAASISISKLKDINEKTIKPKKDSKNGHRSLVEFTSLDDRNRALYLTLPSMNSAKEINLLLSESLLPVSKETVMAEWDNVLVPVVPMKRQETEHTLYKTGFFYVIWKNKVWREIAINKNGYFCEYYYQGDNPSQSKTYHVNITGSEFLPESNVSFEKFELYQKGKKVFSGELDLCEQARVFDLGEEEITLKFVDFDHDEICLATHESPTKDEGSNNTKRISHPMPHIWLPYKILGQQQTDCYVYYSQRPLNENDINALEADYINVAVSTDEMSVYSKQQTFEGDSIYKLPIVDNSVFGAELINKQSDSNIAAMTVMPPKNQITLRYRICSTTDQPDDFMMLRNEDQEWSQKVYFRQAKADDEGFLNLSFSGWPKEVEEVDILRGASADLGTTEYELSVLKTKIKISELIG
;
A
#
# COMPACT_ATOMS: atom_id res chain seq x y z
N MET A 1 -7.38 16.04 45.32
CA MET A 1 -8.60 15.21 45.27
C MET A 1 -8.17 13.84 44.75
N LEU A 2 -8.04 12.85 45.64
CA LEU A 2 -7.54 11.51 45.30
C LEU A 2 -8.59 10.78 44.45
N CYS A 3 -8.20 10.28 43.28
CA CYS A 3 -9.10 9.56 42.38
C CYS A 3 -9.56 8.26 43.05
N GLN A 4 -10.87 8.09 43.24
CA GLN A 4 -11.46 6.97 43.99
C GLN A 4 -11.56 5.66 43.19
N PHE A 5 -11.08 5.67 41.94
CA PHE A 5 -11.06 4.51 41.08
C PHE A 5 -9.73 4.47 40.31
N ARG A 6 -9.36 3.28 39.85
CA ARG A 6 -8.19 3.02 39.02
C ARG A 6 -8.62 2.28 37.77
N LEU A 7 -8.13 2.73 36.61
CA LEU A 7 -8.33 2.05 35.34
C LEU A 7 -7.08 1.25 34.97
N ILE A 8 -7.25 -0.02 34.66
CA ILE A 8 -6.19 -0.87 34.11
C ILE A 8 -6.61 -1.42 32.75
N PRO A 9 -5.68 -1.67 31.82
CA PRO A 9 -5.99 -2.39 30.58
C PRO A 9 -6.59 -3.77 30.93
N GLY A 10 -7.68 -4.14 30.28
CA GLY A 10 -8.42 -5.37 30.62
C GLY A 10 -7.62 -6.66 30.41
N ARG A 11 -6.57 -6.62 29.60
CA ARG A 11 -5.59 -7.73 29.46
C ARG A 11 -4.72 -7.96 30.70
N LEU A 12 -4.64 -6.98 31.60
CA LEU A 12 -3.84 -7.04 32.83
C LEU A 12 -4.69 -7.44 34.05
N LEU A 13 -5.99 -7.73 33.87
CA LEU A 13 -6.84 -8.22 34.96
C LEU A 13 -6.35 -9.60 35.41
N THR A 14 -6.13 -9.74 36.71
CA THR A 14 -5.76 -10.99 37.38
C THR A 14 -6.73 -11.30 38.52
N GLN A 15 -6.59 -12.48 39.12
CA GLN A 15 -7.49 -12.95 40.18
C GLN A 15 -7.45 -12.03 41.42
N LYS A 16 -6.34 -11.31 41.63
CA LYS A 16 -6.16 -10.39 42.76
C LYS A 16 -7.02 -9.13 42.67
N GLU A 17 -7.35 -8.68 41.45
CA GLU A 17 -8.14 -7.47 41.26
C GLU A 17 -9.66 -7.73 41.21
N LEU A 18 -10.10 -9.00 41.12
CA LEU A 18 -11.53 -9.35 41.03
C LEU A 18 -12.39 -8.77 42.16
N PRO A 19 -11.97 -8.78 43.45
CA PRO A 19 -12.77 -8.21 44.54
C PRO A 19 -12.94 -6.69 44.47
N TYR A 20 -12.19 -6.01 43.60
CA TYR A 20 -12.18 -4.54 43.49
C TYR A 20 -12.93 -4.04 42.26
N ILE A 21 -13.47 -4.91 41.40
CA ILE A 21 -14.07 -4.52 40.12
C ILE A 21 -15.28 -3.63 40.32
N LEU A 22 -15.32 -2.51 39.59
CA LEU A 22 -16.49 -1.66 39.41
C LEU A 22 -17.18 -2.02 38.09
N THR A 23 -18.50 -2.19 38.12
CA THR A 23 -19.31 -2.29 36.91
C THR A 23 -19.32 -0.97 36.14
N PRO A 24 -19.67 -0.96 34.83
CA PRO A 24 -19.75 0.27 34.05
C PRO A 24 -20.67 1.34 34.65
N ASN A 25 -21.76 0.93 35.30
CA ASN A 25 -22.70 1.84 35.93
C ASN A 25 -22.16 2.39 37.27
N GLU A 26 -21.47 1.58 38.06
CA GLU A 26 -20.80 2.05 39.29
C GLU A 26 -19.64 2.99 38.97
N LEU A 27 -18.86 2.71 37.94
CA LEU A 27 -17.82 3.61 37.45
C LEU A 27 -18.41 4.98 37.06
N LEU A 28 -19.58 4.99 36.43
CA LEU A 28 -20.26 6.23 36.03
C LEU A 28 -20.61 7.11 37.24
N ILE A 29 -20.93 6.53 38.40
CA ILE A 29 -21.13 7.28 39.66
C ILE A 29 -19.85 8.04 40.07
N HIS A 30 -18.67 7.45 39.85
CA HIS A 30 -17.39 8.10 40.16
C HIS A 30 -17.01 9.15 39.11
N LEU A 31 -17.24 8.85 37.83
CA LEU A 31 -16.90 9.74 36.73
C LEU A 31 -17.79 11.00 36.67
N ASN A 32 -19.07 10.88 37.04
CA ASN A 32 -20.01 12.01 37.06
C ASN A 32 -19.71 13.06 38.15
N ARG A 33 -18.77 12.79 39.07
CA ARG A 33 -18.33 13.76 40.09
C ARG A 33 -17.36 14.81 39.54
N PHE A 34 -16.82 14.59 38.34
CA PHE A 34 -15.98 15.58 37.69
C PHE A 34 -16.87 16.58 36.95
N SER A 35 -16.78 17.85 37.30
CA SER A 35 -17.43 18.95 36.55
C SER A 35 -16.47 19.64 35.59
N ASP A 36 -15.18 19.32 35.66
CA ASP A 36 -14.09 19.94 34.92
C ASP A 36 -13.34 18.89 34.09
N PRO A 37 -13.25 19.05 32.76
CA PRO A 37 -12.59 18.09 31.88
C PRO A 37 -11.08 17.97 32.12
N ALA A 38 -10.40 19.04 32.57
CA ALA A 38 -8.98 18.99 32.87
C ALA A 38 -8.68 18.12 34.09
N LYS A 39 -9.52 18.21 35.13
CA LYS A 39 -9.43 17.36 36.33
C LYS A 39 -9.75 15.91 36.02
N LEU A 40 -10.76 15.66 35.16
CA LEU A 40 -11.07 14.31 34.70
C LEU A 40 -9.89 13.73 33.91
N LYS A 41 -9.29 14.48 32.99
CA LYS A 41 -8.12 14.02 32.22
C LYS A 41 -6.95 13.67 33.13
N ALA A 42 -6.66 14.50 34.13
CA ALA A 42 -5.59 14.25 35.09
C ALA A 42 -5.82 12.97 35.94
N ALA A 43 -7.08 12.56 36.13
CA ALA A 43 -7.45 11.34 36.85
C ALA A 43 -7.23 10.04 36.06
N LEU A 44 -7.01 10.13 34.74
CA LEU A 44 -6.90 8.96 33.86
C LEU A 44 -5.45 8.50 33.69
N PRO A 45 -5.21 7.22 33.37
CA PRO A 45 -3.90 6.72 32.96
C PRO A 45 -3.32 7.52 31.78
N SER A 46 -2.00 7.75 31.78
CA SER A 46 -1.30 8.55 30.75
C SER A 46 -1.54 8.06 29.31
N ILE A 47 -1.80 6.76 29.13
CA ILE A 47 -2.16 6.16 27.84
C ILE A 47 -3.53 6.67 27.36
N LEU A 48 -4.52 6.76 28.26
CA LEU A 48 -5.84 7.30 27.93
C LEU A 48 -5.82 8.81 27.77
N GLN A 49 -4.97 9.53 28.51
CA GLN A 49 -4.83 10.99 28.38
C GLN A 49 -4.37 11.44 26.99
N ARG A 50 -3.63 10.60 26.26
CA ARG A 50 -3.13 10.89 24.90
C ARG A 50 -4.10 10.48 23.80
N HIS A 51 -5.17 9.76 24.13
CA HIS A 51 -6.14 9.31 23.15
C HIS A 51 -6.87 10.52 22.55
N SER A 52 -6.97 10.61 21.22
CA SER A 52 -7.50 11.79 20.50
C SER A 52 -8.88 12.24 21.00
N VAL A 53 -9.75 11.27 21.31
CA VAL A 53 -11.10 11.48 21.87
C VAL A 53 -11.10 12.16 23.24
N ILE A 54 -10.06 11.94 24.05
CA ILE A 54 -9.88 12.50 25.42
C ILE A 54 -9.01 13.77 25.38
N SER A 55 -8.16 13.91 24.34
CA SER A 55 -7.28 15.07 24.14
C SER A 55 -8.00 16.29 23.57
N GLY A 56 -9.15 16.12 22.90
CA GLY A 56 -9.97 17.20 22.37
C GLY A 56 -10.92 17.82 23.40
N SER A 57 -11.38 19.06 23.15
CA SER A 57 -12.29 19.85 23.99
C SER A 57 -13.73 19.32 24.10
N GLN A 58 -13.95 18.00 23.98
CA GLN A 58 -15.28 17.38 23.79
C GLN A 58 -16.20 17.37 25.03
N GLY A 59 -15.85 18.11 26.09
CA GLY A 59 -16.64 18.22 27.31
C GLY A 59 -16.62 16.95 28.17
N VAL A 60 -16.98 17.10 29.44
CA VAL A 60 -16.94 16.02 30.44
C VAL A 60 -17.85 14.85 30.04
N PHE A 61 -19.09 15.14 29.62
CA PHE A 61 -20.11 14.12 29.36
C PHE A 61 -19.71 13.10 28.29
N ARG A 62 -19.14 13.56 27.16
CA ARG A 62 -18.66 12.67 26.09
C ARG A 62 -17.47 11.83 26.55
N THR A 63 -16.57 12.44 27.33
CA THR A 63 -15.40 11.75 27.90
C THR A 63 -15.83 10.63 28.85
N VAL A 64 -16.80 10.89 29.72
CA VAL A 64 -17.36 9.89 30.64
C VAL A 64 -18.04 8.75 29.89
N SER A 65 -18.85 9.08 28.88
CA SER A 65 -19.55 8.09 28.04
C SER A 65 -18.57 7.16 27.32
N TYR A 66 -17.48 7.73 26.79
CA TYR A 66 -16.43 6.97 26.11
C TYR A 66 -15.69 6.02 27.07
N ILE A 67 -15.31 6.49 28.28
CA ILE A 67 -14.65 5.65 29.28
C ILE A 67 -15.56 4.49 29.71
N ARG A 68 -16.87 4.76 29.89
CA ARG A 68 -17.86 3.72 30.21
C ARG A 68 -17.90 2.64 29.12
N GLN A 69 -17.91 3.05 27.85
CA GLN A 69 -17.92 2.13 26.71
C GLN A 69 -16.66 1.25 26.66
N LEU A 70 -15.47 1.82 26.91
CA LEU A 70 -14.22 1.06 26.98
C LEU A 70 -14.23 -0.01 28.07
N VAL A 71 -14.89 0.26 29.19
CA VAL A 71 -15.07 -0.71 30.27
C VAL A 71 -16.11 -1.77 29.91
N GLU A 72 -17.24 -1.41 29.31
CA GLU A 72 -18.23 -2.37 28.81
C GLU A 72 -17.65 -3.35 27.78
N GLN A 73 -16.79 -2.86 26.89
CA GLN A 73 -16.10 -3.64 25.87
C GLN A 73 -14.95 -4.49 26.43
N GLY A 74 -14.60 -4.35 27.72
CA GLY A 74 -13.52 -5.11 28.36
C GLY A 74 -12.12 -4.77 27.85
N GLU A 75 -11.96 -3.61 27.22
CA GLU A 75 -10.66 -3.04 26.84
C GLU A 75 -9.97 -2.45 28.07
N TRP A 76 -10.76 -1.86 28.96
CA TRP A 76 -10.34 -1.36 30.26
C TRP A 76 -11.17 -2.00 31.37
N VAL A 77 -10.60 -2.09 32.56
CA VAL A 77 -11.29 -2.53 33.77
C VAL A 77 -11.16 -1.42 34.80
N ALA A 78 -12.29 -1.03 35.38
CA ALA A 78 -12.35 -0.11 36.49
C ALA A 78 -12.27 -0.86 37.82
N LEU A 79 -11.39 -0.40 38.68
CA LEU A 79 -11.16 -0.93 40.02
C LEU A 79 -11.42 0.15 41.05
N SER A 80 -12.13 -0.22 42.11
CA SER A 80 -12.23 0.55 43.33
C SER A 80 -10.93 0.47 44.11
N LEU A 81 -10.64 1.49 44.92
CA LEU A 81 -9.55 1.42 45.89
C LEU A 81 -9.90 0.54 47.10
N MET A 82 -11.18 0.23 47.29
CA MET A 82 -11.69 -0.60 48.40
C MET A 82 -12.26 -1.90 47.86
N ASN A 83 -12.08 -2.99 48.61
CA ASN A 83 -12.71 -4.26 48.31
C ASN A 83 -14.24 -4.08 48.32
N GLN A 84 -14.92 -4.58 47.29
CA GLN A 84 -16.37 -4.46 47.15
C GLN A 84 -17.15 -5.51 47.95
N HIS A 85 -16.46 -6.46 48.59
CA HIS A 85 -17.03 -7.48 49.48
C HIS A 85 -18.23 -8.24 48.90
N ARG A 86 -18.21 -8.48 47.58
CA ARG A 86 -19.26 -9.17 46.83
C ARG A 86 -18.68 -10.27 45.95
N SER A 87 -19.48 -11.29 45.64
CA SER A 87 -19.07 -12.29 44.64
C SER A 87 -19.05 -11.67 43.25
N ILE A 88 -18.28 -12.27 42.36
CA ILE A 88 -18.27 -11.94 40.94
C ILE A 88 -19.64 -12.24 40.30
N ASP A 89 -20.31 -13.30 40.78
CA ASP A 89 -21.62 -13.72 40.28
C ASP A 89 -22.72 -12.69 40.62
N ASP A 90 -22.47 -11.82 41.60
CA ASP A 90 -23.38 -10.73 42.01
C ASP A 90 -23.21 -9.48 41.13
N LEU A 91 -22.24 -9.46 40.20
CA LEU A 91 -22.06 -8.36 39.26
C LEU A 91 -23.14 -8.45 38.17
N HIS A 92 -24.14 -7.57 38.23
CA HIS A 92 -25.16 -7.41 37.19
C HIS A 92 -24.57 -6.83 35.88
N LEU A 93 -23.74 -7.60 35.19
CA LEU A 93 -23.17 -7.27 33.89
C LEU A 93 -24.08 -7.74 32.75
N SER A 94 -24.10 -6.99 31.65
CA SER A 94 -24.79 -7.44 30.44
C SER A 94 -24.17 -8.74 29.93
N LYS A 95 -25.03 -9.74 29.69
CA LYS A 95 -24.61 -11.11 29.32
C LYS A 95 -23.76 -11.07 28.06
N GLY A 96 -22.52 -11.57 28.14
CA GLY A 96 -21.58 -11.61 27.02
C GLY A 96 -20.84 -10.30 26.74
N SER A 97 -20.95 -9.29 27.63
CA SER A 97 -20.11 -8.09 27.60
C SER A 97 -18.63 -8.42 27.61
N GLY A 98 -17.81 -7.52 27.07
CA GLY A 98 -16.37 -7.73 27.05
C GLY A 98 -15.78 -7.82 28.46
N LEU A 99 -16.30 -7.03 29.40
CA LEU A 99 -15.91 -7.10 30.81
C LEU A 99 -16.23 -8.47 31.43
N GLN A 100 -17.44 -9.00 31.22
CA GLN A 100 -17.81 -10.33 31.72
C GLN A 100 -16.86 -11.41 31.19
N LYS A 101 -16.57 -11.40 29.88
CA LYS A 101 -15.60 -12.34 29.28
C LYS A 101 -14.20 -12.24 29.89
N ARG A 102 -13.75 -11.04 30.28
CA ARG A 102 -12.46 -10.84 30.97
C ARG A 102 -12.48 -11.43 32.37
N ILE A 103 -13.56 -11.20 33.10
CA ILE A 103 -13.75 -11.71 34.45
C ILE A 103 -13.82 -13.24 34.44
N ASP A 104 -14.62 -13.83 33.55
CA ASP A 104 -14.79 -15.28 33.43
C ASP A 104 -13.45 -15.98 33.15
N LYS A 105 -12.62 -15.39 32.26
CA LYS A 105 -11.29 -15.91 31.93
C LYS A 105 -10.35 -15.97 33.13
N VAL A 106 -10.52 -15.05 34.08
CA VAL A 106 -9.62 -14.86 35.23
C VAL A 106 -10.15 -15.58 36.48
N ALA A 107 -11.48 -15.60 36.67
CA ALA A 107 -12.15 -16.32 37.75
C ALA A 107 -12.11 -17.84 37.51
N ASN A 108 -12.25 -18.26 36.24
CA ASN A 108 -12.21 -19.65 35.81
C ASN A 108 -11.08 -19.87 34.78
N PRO A 109 -9.80 -19.79 35.19
CA PRO A 109 -8.69 -20.02 34.29
C PRO A 109 -8.71 -21.48 33.82
N SER A 110 -9.02 -21.70 32.54
CA SER A 110 -9.01 -23.02 31.92
C SER A 110 -7.63 -23.68 32.08
N MET A 111 -7.56 -24.74 32.90
CA MET A 111 -6.36 -25.54 33.14
C MET A 111 -5.82 -26.12 31.83
N THR A 112 -4.81 -25.49 31.22
CA THR A 112 -4.03 -26.12 30.15
C THR A 112 -2.56 -25.71 30.18
N ARG A 113 -1.73 -26.69 30.58
CA ARG A 113 -0.28 -26.88 30.41
C ARG A 113 0.71 -26.06 31.27
N SER A 114 1.08 -26.64 32.42
CA SER A 114 2.47 -26.67 32.90
C SER A 114 2.81 -28.03 33.56
N ARG A 115 3.74 -28.74 32.92
CA ARG A 115 4.69 -29.77 33.40
C ARG A 115 4.40 -30.43 34.77
N LEU A 116 3.86 -31.66 34.74
CA LEU A 116 4.01 -32.62 35.84
C LEU A 116 5.32 -33.41 35.64
N LYS A 117 6.28 -33.25 36.56
CA LYS A 117 7.32 -34.25 36.83
C LYS A 117 6.75 -35.25 37.84
N VAL A 118 6.86 -36.54 37.54
CA VAL A 118 6.29 -37.66 38.28
C VAL A 118 6.99 -37.90 39.62
N LYS A 119 6.20 -38.27 40.65
CA LYS A 119 6.40 -39.47 41.50
C LYS A 119 5.03 -39.92 42.04
N PRO A 120 4.65 -41.21 41.93
CA PRO A 120 3.36 -41.69 42.40
C PRO A 120 3.45 -42.08 43.89
N THR A 121 2.52 -41.59 44.69
CA THR A 121 2.24 -42.14 46.02
C THR A 121 0.74 -42.36 46.15
N LEU A 122 0.38 -43.61 46.44
CA LEU A 122 -0.95 -44.14 46.68
C LEU A 122 -1.66 -43.44 47.85
N LEU A 123 -2.98 -43.21 47.74
CA LEU A 123 -3.99 -43.60 48.75
C LEU A 123 -5.45 -43.33 48.32
N ARG A 124 -6.15 -44.46 48.15
CA ARG A 124 -7.56 -44.84 48.39
C ARG A 124 -8.70 -43.81 48.52
N THR A 125 -9.79 -44.18 47.82
CA THR A 125 -11.24 -44.18 48.20
C THR A 125 -11.93 -42.82 48.38
N SER A 126 -13.17 -42.56 47.96
CA SER A 126 -14.29 -43.41 47.49
C SER A 126 -15.38 -42.52 46.85
N SER A 127 -16.20 -43.14 45.98
CA SER A 127 -17.66 -42.95 45.84
C SER A 127 -18.20 -41.57 45.44
N ASN A 128 -18.68 -41.40 44.20
CA ASN A 128 -20.05 -41.79 43.81
C ASN A 128 -20.41 -41.29 42.39
N THR A 129 -20.93 -42.25 41.63
CA THR A 129 -21.81 -42.13 40.46
C THR A 129 -22.52 -40.79 40.22
N SER A 130 -22.28 -40.22 39.05
CA SER A 130 -23.38 -39.87 38.13
C SER A 130 -22.84 -39.90 36.69
N SER A 131 -23.45 -40.75 35.88
CA SER A 131 -23.24 -40.86 34.44
C SER A 131 -23.78 -39.60 33.76
N ILE A 132 -22.92 -38.61 33.56
CA ILE A 132 -23.11 -37.59 32.53
C ILE A 132 -22.37 -38.12 31.31
N THR A 133 -23.10 -38.57 30.30
CA THR A 133 -22.55 -38.67 28.94
C THR A 133 -21.98 -37.29 28.60
N PRO A 134 -20.65 -37.15 28.40
CA PRO A 134 -20.11 -35.88 27.97
C PRO A 134 -20.67 -35.65 26.56
N ILE A 135 -21.54 -34.65 26.43
CA ILE A 135 -21.68 -33.95 25.16
C ILE A 135 -20.29 -33.41 24.91
N SER A 136 -19.54 -34.07 24.02
CA SER A 136 -18.31 -33.55 23.49
C SER A 136 -18.71 -32.27 22.77
N GLU A 137 -18.61 -31.12 23.44
CA GLU A 137 -18.47 -29.85 22.75
C GLU A 137 -17.31 -30.06 21.79
N LYS A 138 -17.61 -30.15 20.48
CA LYS A 138 -16.59 -30.21 19.45
C LYS A 138 -15.71 -29.00 19.68
N LYS A 139 -14.52 -29.25 20.21
CA LYS A 139 -13.48 -28.25 20.31
C LYS A 139 -13.14 -27.90 18.88
N ASN A 140 -13.67 -26.78 18.39
CA ASN A 140 -13.38 -26.31 17.05
C ASN A 140 -11.87 -26.02 16.97
N ASP A 141 -11.14 -27.03 16.51
CA ASP A 141 -9.70 -27.01 16.27
C ASP A 141 -9.54 -27.05 14.75
N ASN A 142 -10.15 -26.08 14.07
CA ASN A 142 -9.99 -25.93 12.63
C ASN A 142 -8.74 -25.09 12.33
N LYS A 143 -8.28 -25.19 11.09
CA LYS A 143 -7.16 -24.41 10.58
C LYS A 143 -7.40 -23.90 9.18
N ILE A 144 -6.70 -22.84 8.82
CA ILE A 144 -6.51 -22.38 7.44
C ILE A 144 -5.02 -22.48 7.16
N VAL A 145 -4.67 -23.05 6.01
CA VAL A 145 -3.28 -23.19 5.56
C VAL A 145 -3.12 -22.54 4.19
N ILE A 146 -2.07 -21.73 4.06
CA ILE A 146 -1.64 -21.14 2.80
C ILE A 146 -0.26 -21.67 2.52
N GLU A 147 -0.10 -22.23 1.34
CA GLU A 147 1.15 -22.74 0.82
C GLU A 147 1.86 -21.67 0.00
N PHE A 148 3.18 -21.68 0.12
CA PHE A 148 4.07 -20.91 -0.72
C PHE A 148 5.06 -21.83 -1.39
N ALA A 149 5.24 -21.67 -2.70
CA ALA A 149 6.19 -22.46 -3.46
C ALA A 149 7.64 -22.12 -3.09
N GLY A 150 8.34 -23.06 -2.43
CA GLY A 150 9.74 -23.10 -2.01
C GLY A 150 10.04 -22.73 -0.54
N GLN A 151 11.31 -22.48 -0.20
CA GLN A 151 11.76 -22.21 1.19
C GLN A 151 12.83 -21.11 1.31
N TRP A 152 12.40 -19.85 1.30
CA TRP A 152 13.27 -18.67 1.44
C TRP A 152 13.26 -18.09 2.86
N PRO A 153 14.37 -17.49 3.30
CA PRO A 153 14.41 -16.69 4.51
C PRO A 153 13.91 -15.27 4.28
N ASN A 154 13.42 -14.64 5.36
CA ASN A 154 13.42 -13.18 5.54
C ASN A 154 12.71 -12.35 4.46
N ASN A 155 11.38 -12.47 4.37
CA ASN A 155 10.53 -11.54 3.60
C ASN A 155 9.74 -10.60 4.56
N ALA A 156 9.54 -9.35 4.14
CA ALA A 156 8.74 -8.37 4.88
C ALA A 156 7.24 -8.71 4.85
N ALA A 157 6.75 -9.28 3.75
CA ALA A 157 5.37 -9.66 3.55
C ALA A 157 4.90 -10.77 4.52
N SER A 158 3.60 -10.77 4.77
CA SER A 158 2.92 -11.72 5.64
C SER A 158 1.50 -11.99 5.14
N ILE A 159 0.86 -13.00 5.69
CA ILE A 159 -0.54 -13.29 5.42
C ILE A 159 -1.36 -12.96 6.64
N SER A 160 -2.53 -12.38 6.43
CA SER A 160 -3.52 -12.20 7.49
C SER A 160 -4.87 -12.77 7.09
N ILE A 161 -5.64 -13.14 8.11
CA ILE A 161 -7.05 -13.52 7.98
C ILE A 161 -7.90 -12.56 8.80
N SER A 162 -9.12 -12.28 8.37
CA SER A 162 -10.00 -11.32 9.04
C SER A 162 -10.97 -11.92 10.04
N LYS A 163 -11.41 -11.15 11.04
CA LYS A 163 -12.48 -11.55 11.95
C LYS A 163 -13.88 -11.19 11.42
N LEU A 164 -13.93 -10.10 10.64
CA LEU A 164 -15.07 -9.48 9.95
C LEU A 164 -14.54 -8.92 8.63
N LYS A 165 -15.40 -8.56 7.65
CA LYS A 165 -14.95 -7.90 6.41
C LYS A 165 -14.07 -6.68 6.78
N ASP A 166 -12.85 -6.65 6.24
CA ASP A 166 -11.86 -5.57 6.40
C ASP A 166 -11.20 -5.38 7.79
N ILE A 167 -11.36 -6.33 8.73
CA ILE A 167 -10.68 -6.31 10.04
C ILE A 167 -9.79 -7.55 10.22
N ASN A 168 -8.48 -7.39 10.05
CA ASN A 168 -7.49 -8.45 10.25
C ASN A 168 -7.49 -8.95 11.71
N GLU A 169 -7.59 -10.27 11.90
CA GLU A 169 -7.58 -10.93 13.22
C GLU A 169 -6.18 -11.41 13.62
N LYS A 170 -5.48 -12.04 12.67
CA LYS A 170 -4.18 -12.69 12.88
C LYS A 170 -3.32 -12.47 11.65
N THR A 171 -2.05 -12.17 11.87
CA THR A 171 -1.03 -12.01 10.83
C THR A 171 0.12 -12.97 11.10
N ILE A 172 0.51 -13.77 10.11
CA ILE A 172 1.53 -14.82 10.22
C ILE A 172 2.45 -14.78 8.99
N LYS A 173 3.76 -14.98 9.22
CA LYS A 173 4.76 -15.11 8.15
C LYS A 173 4.92 -16.58 7.72
N PRO A 174 5.26 -16.84 6.44
CA PRO A 174 5.57 -18.18 5.96
C PRO A 174 6.69 -18.83 6.77
N LYS A 175 6.56 -20.13 7.03
CA LYS A 175 7.55 -20.94 7.71
C LYS A 175 7.87 -22.15 6.85
N LYS A 176 9.14 -22.56 6.82
CA LYS A 176 9.59 -23.75 6.11
C LYS A 176 8.77 -24.97 6.53
N ASP A 177 8.26 -25.74 5.57
CA ASP A 177 7.65 -27.04 5.85
C ASP A 177 8.76 -28.07 6.07
N SER A 178 8.90 -28.56 7.30
CA SER A 178 9.93 -29.56 7.62
C SER A 178 9.68 -30.91 6.95
N LYS A 179 8.45 -31.17 6.48
CA LYS A 179 8.10 -32.42 5.79
C LYS A 179 8.27 -32.32 4.27
N ASN A 180 8.22 -31.12 3.71
CA ASN A 180 8.22 -30.90 2.26
C ASN A 180 9.17 -29.75 1.90
N GLY A 181 10.36 -30.10 1.36
CA GLY A 181 11.42 -29.14 1.02
C GLY A 181 11.05 -28.12 -0.06
N HIS A 182 10.04 -28.43 -0.88
CA HIS A 182 9.59 -27.61 -2.01
C HIS A 182 8.62 -26.49 -1.61
N ARG A 183 8.24 -26.35 -0.33
CA ARG A 183 7.24 -25.38 0.12
C ARG A 183 7.46 -24.80 1.51
N SER A 184 6.80 -23.68 1.75
CA SER A 184 6.62 -23.04 3.04
C SER A 184 5.12 -22.90 3.33
N LEU A 185 4.74 -22.92 4.61
CA LEU A 185 3.35 -22.84 5.04
C LEU A 185 3.11 -21.66 5.98
N VAL A 186 1.96 -21.03 5.81
CA VAL A 186 1.31 -20.21 6.83
C VAL A 186 0.13 -21.00 7.37
N GLU A 187 0.13 -21.28 8.67
CA GLU A 187 -0.93 -22.03 9.34
C GLU A 187 -1.59 -21.19 10.43
N PHE A 188 -2.88 -20.91 10.25
CA PHE A 188 -3.74 -20.33 11.28
C PHE A 188 -4.51 -21.45 11.97
N THR A 189 -4.26 -21.67 13.27
CA THR A 189 -4.92 -22.72 14.05
C THR A 189 -5.92 -22.16 15.06
N SER A 190 -6.66 -23.07 15.70
CA SER A 190 -7.69 -22.74 16.70
C SER A 190 -8.73 -21.78 16.13
N LEU A 191 -9.18 -22.09 14.91
CA LEU A 191 -10.23 -21.36 14.23
C LEU A 191 -11.58 -22.05 14.47
N ASP A 192 -12.64 -21.25 14.47
CA ASP A 192 -14.00 -21.76 14.36
C ASP A 192 -14.29 -22.21 12.90
N ASP A 193 -15.53 -22.54 12.61
CA ASP A 193 -16.04 -22.92 11.28
C ASP A 193 -16.48 -21.73 10.43
N ARG A 194 -16.38 -20.49 10.95
CA ARG A 194 -16.84 -19.31 10.23
C ARG A 194 -15.88 -18.97 9.11
N ASN A 195 -16.45 -18.35 8.10
CA ASN A 195 -15.72 -17.84 6.95
C ASN A 195 -14.71 -16.73 7.33
N ARG A 196 -13.62 -16.63 6.58
CA ARG A 196 -12.52 -15.66 6.82
C ARG A 196 -12.08 -15.03 5.50
N ALA A 197 -11.87 -13.72 5.44
CA ALA A 197 -11.20 -13.12 4.29
C ALA A 197 -9.67 -13.27 4.45
N LEU A 198 -8.99 -13.48 3.33
CA LEU A 198 -7.54 -13.67 3.21
C LEU A 198 -6.90 -12.40 2.63
N TYR A 199 -5.85 -11.93 3.26
CA TYR A 199 -5.09 -10.78 2.79
C TYR A 199 -3.60 -11.07 2.72
N LEU A 200 -2.96 -10.54 1.67
CA LEU A 200 -1.53 -10.28 1.65
C LEU A 200 -1.27 -8.97 2.38
N THR A 201 -0.49 -9.04 3.46
CA THR A 201 -0.20 -7.91 4.34
C THR A 201 1.25 -7.48 4.19
N LEU A 202 1.46 -6.23 3.77
CA LEU A 202 2.76 -5.63 3.54
C LEU A 202 2.99 -4.48 4.54
N PRO A 203 4.09 -4.48 5.30
CA PRO A 203 4.40 -3.36 6.18
C PRO A 203 4.77 -2.13 5.35
N SER A 204 4.20 -0.97 5.68
CA SER A 204 4.50 0.30 5.01
C SER A 204 5.74 0.98 5.61
N MET A 205 6.56 1.62 4.76
CA MET A 205 7.71 2.41 5.20
C MET A 205 7.32 3.83 5.62
N ASN A 206 6.26 4.38 5.04
CA ASN A 206 5.83 5.77 5.22
C ASN A 206 4.49 5.88 5.96
N SER A 207 3.95 4.78 6.51
CA SER A 207 2.74 4.76 7.32
C SER A 207 2.81 3.70 8.40
N ALA A 208 2.20 3.97 9.57
CA ALA A 208 1.98 2.96 10.59
C ALA A 208 0.91 1.92 10.18
N LYS A 209 0.10 2.23 9.17
CA LYS A 209 -0.89 1.29 8.64
C LYS A 209 -0.27 0.41 7.57
N GLU A 210 -0.41 -0.90 7.73
CA GLU A 210 -0.03 -1.89 6.72
C GLU A 210 -0.87 -1.73 5.44
N ILE A 211 -0.33 -2.21 4.32
CA ILE A 211 -1.03 -2.37 3.06
C ILE A 211 -1.64 -3.77 3.08
N ASN A 212 -2.94 -3.88 2.89
CA ASN A 212 -3.66 -5.15 2.89
C ASN A 212 -4.31 -5.37 1.52
N LEU A 213 -3.80 -6.34 0.79
CA LEU A 213 -4.28 -6.72 -0.54
C LEU A 213 -5.17 -7.94 -0.39
N LEU A 214 -6.45 -7.81 -0.73
CA LEU A 214 -7.42 -8.90 -0.64
C LEU A 214 -7.09 -10.01 -1.65
N LEU A 215 -7.01 -11.24 -1.15
CA LEU A 215 -6.80 -12.45 -1.97
C LEU A 215 -8.11 -13.24 -2.11
N SER A 216 -8.88 -13.36 -1.03
CA SER A 216 -10.17 -14.05 -1.04
C SER A 216 -11.10 -13.45 0.01
N GLU A 217 -12.36 -13.23 -0.32
CA GLU A 217 -13.36 -12.79 0.67
C GLU A 217 -13.84 -13.94 1.57
N SER A 218 -13.62 -15.19 1.16
CA SER A 218 -14.35 -16.33 1.69
C SER A 218 -13.53 -17.62 1.77
N LEU A 219 -12.69 -17.77 2.80
CA LEU A 219 -12.03 -19.02 3.18
C LEU A 219 -12.79 -19.78 4.27
N LEU A 220 -13.05 -21.06 4.01
CA LEU A 220 -13.55 -22.01 5.00
C LEU A 220 -12.39 -22.75 5.70
N PRO A 221 -12.33 -22.73 7.03
CA PRO A 221 -11.39 -23.54 7.80
C PRO A 221 -11.61 -25.04 7.61
N VAL A 222 -10.53 -25.82 7.59
CA VAL A 222 -10.53 -27.30 7.54
C VAL A 222 -10.19 -27.88 8.92
N SER A 223 -10.42 -29.19 9.12
CA SER A 223 -9.98 -29.87 10.36
C SER A 223 -8.47 -29.73 10.55
N LYS A 224 -8.00 -29.60 11.79
CA LYS A 224 -6.56 -29.48 12.09
C LYS A 224 -5.73 -30.67 11.64
N GLU A 225 -6.33 -31.86 11.63
CA GLU A 225 -5.73 -33.13 11.24
C GLU A 225 -5.57 -33.24 9.73
N THR A 226 -6.24 -32.38 8.96
CA THR A 226 -6.13 -32.35 7.50
C THR A 226 -4.68 -32.09 7.10
N VAL A 227 -4.17 -32.94 6.21
CA VAL A 227 -2.88 -32.80 5.55
C VAL A 227 -3.13 -32.94 4.05
N MET A 228 -2.58 -32.04 3.26
CA MET A 228 -2.71 -32.07 1.81
C MET A 228 -1.33 -32.19 1.15
N ALA A 229 -1.28 -32.91 0.03
CA ALA A 229 -0.08 -32.98 -0.80
C ALA A 229 0.27 -31.59 -1.35
N GLU A 230 -0.76 -30.85 -1.79
CA GLU A 230 -0.73 -29.43 -2.11
C GLU A 230 -1.98 -28.78 -1.51
N TRP A 231 -1.86 -27.60 -0.90
CA TRP A 231 -3.01 -26.91 -0.30
C TRP A 231 -3.86 -26.15 -1.33
N ASP A 232 -5.11 -25.87 -0.96
CA ASP A 232 -6.07 -25.15 -1.82
C ASP A 232 -5.73 -23.67 -2.05
N ASN A 233 -4.81 -23.11 -1.26
CA ASN A 233 -4.37 -21.72 -1.38
C ASN A 233 -2.85 -21.71 -1.54
N VAL A 234 -2.37 -21.45 -2.75
CA VAL A 234 -0.95 -21.47 -3.12
C VAL A 234 -0.57 -20.12 -3.71
N LEU A 235 0.43 -19.48 -3.10
CA LEU A 235 1.08 -18.29 -3.64
C LEU A 235 2.48 -18.65 -4.14
N VAL A 236 2.85 -18.13 -5.31
CA VAL A 236 4.16 -18.37 -5.91
C VAL A 236 5.01 -17.11 -5.76
N PRO A 237 6.18 -17.18 -5.11
CA PRO A 237 7.18 -16.14 -5.18
C PRO A 237 7.82 -16.08 -6.55
N VAL A 238 7.85 -14.89 -7.15
CA VAL A 238 8.36 -14.63 -8.49
C VAL A 238 9.35 -13.48 -8.49
N VAL A 239 10.46 -13.64 -9.22
CA VAL A 239 11.36 -12.55 -9.62
C VAL A 239 11.11 -12.26 -11.10
N PRO A 240 10.51 -11.11 -11.45
CA PRO A 240 10.44 -10.67 -12.84
C PRO A 240 11.83 -10.38 -13.40
N MET A 241 12.13 -10.91 -14.59
CA MET A 241 13.44 -10.82 -15.25
C MET A 241 13.30 -10.48 -16.73
N LYS A 242 14.35 -9.92 -17.31
CA LYS A 242 14.55 -9.87 -18.76
C LYS A 242 15.19 -11.17 -19.20
N ARG A 243 14.72 -11.71 -20.32
CA ARG A 243 15.35 -12.84 -21.00
C ARG A 243 15.66 -12.44 -22.44
N GLN A 244 16.94 -12.41 -22.78
CA GLN A 244 17.41 -12.22 -24.15
C GLN A 244 18.20 -13.48 -24.52
N GLU A 245 17.64 -14.30 -25.40
CA GLU A 245 18.18 -15.61 -25.78
C GLU A 245 18.48 -16.49 -24.54
N THR A 246 19.75 -16.62 -24.17
CA THR A 246 20.25 -17.40 -23.03
C THR A 246 20.59 -16.56 -21.80
N GLU A 247 20.64 -15.23 -21.92
CA GLU A 247 20.98 -14.34 -20.82
C GLU A 247 19.76 -13.92 -20.01
N HIS A 248 19.92 -13.94 -18.68
CA HIS A 248 18.92 -13.51 -17.72
C HIS A 248 19.44 -12.30 -16.95
N THR A 249 18.72 -11.18 -17.02
CA THR A 249 19.11 -9.94 -16.34
C THR A 249 17.97 -9.36 -15.51
N LEU A 250 18.32 -8.68 -14.42
CA LEU A 250 17.38 -7.98 -13.56
C LEU A 250 17.07 -6.59 -14.13
N TYR A 251 15.85 -6.13 -13.86
CA TYR A 251 15.48 -4.74 -14.13
C TYR A 251 16.11 -3.80 -13.09
N LYS A 252 16.76 -2.73 -13.56
CA LYS A 252 17.40 -1.73 -12.70
C LYS A 252 16.39 -0.73 -12.12
N THR A 253 15.37 -0.38 -12.91
CA THR A 253 14.34 0.62 -12.63
C THR A 253 13.04 0.21 -13.31
N GLY A 254 11.94 0.89 -12.98
CA GLY A 254 10.63 0.68 -13.59
C GLY A 254 9.57 0.18 -12.62
N PHE A 255 8.44 -0.24 -13.18
CA PHE A 255 7.24 -0.63 -12.47
C PHE A 255 6.71 -1.94 -13.06
N PHE A 256 6.28 -2.84 -12.18
CA PHE A 256 5.48 -4.01 -12.54
C PHE A 256 4.04 -3.79 -12.09
N TYR A 257 3.12 -4.13 -12.98
CA TYR A 257 1.70 -4.12 -12.74
C TYR A 257 1.20 -5.56 -12.71
N VAL A 258 0.53 -5.96 -11.63
CA VAL A 258 -0.14 -7.25 -11.57
C VAL A 258 -1.60 -7.02 -11.89
N ILE A 259 -2.06 -7.59 -13.00
CA ILE A 259 -3.46 -7.60 -13.40
C ILE A 259 -4.05 -8.89 -12.85
N TRP A 260 -5.14 -8.79 -12.11
CA TRP A 260 -5.86 -9.94 -11.59
C TRP A 260 -7.36 -9.64 -11.54
N LYS A 261 -8.19 -10.57 -12.00
CA LYS A 261 -9.64 -10.37 -12.15
C LYS A 261 -9.98 -9.15 -13.00
N ASN A 262 -9.28 -9.02 -14.13
CA ASN A 262 -9.43 -7.97 -15.15
C ASN A 262 -9.14 -6.56 -14.64
N LYS A 263 -8.48 -6.42 -13.49
CA LYS A 263 -8.13 -5.13 -12.88
C LYS A 263 -6.66 -5.10 -12.49
N VAL A 264 -6.04 -3.93 -12.56
CA VAL A 264 -4.73 -3.70 -11.98
C VAL A 264 -4.88 -3.84 -10.46
N TRP A 265 -4.36 -4.93 -9.93
CA TRP A 265 -4.42 -5.29 -8.52
C TRP A 265 -3.24 -4.71 -7.74
N ARG A 266 -2.06 -4.58 -8.38
CA ARG A 266 -0.82 -4.14 -7.75
C ARG A 266 0.01 -3.27 -8.67
N GLU A 267 0.62 -2.23 -8.10
CA GLU A 267 1.65 -1.39 -8.71
C GLU A 267 2.92 -1.57 -7.89
N ILE A 268 3.99 -2.06 -8.51
CA ILE A 268 5.21 -2.49 -7.82
C ILE A 268 6.41 -1.78 -8.45
N ALA A 269 6.99 -0.84 -7.75
CA ALA A 269 8.17 -0.12 -8.21
C ALA A 269 9.46 -0.88 -7.86
N ILE A 270 10.47 -0.76 -8.73
CA ILE A 270 11.84 -1.18 -8.43
C ILE A 270 12.54 -0.03 -7.72
N ASN A 271 12.99 -0.27 -6.50
CA ASN A 271 13.70 0.74 -5.74
C ASN A 271 15.16 0.87 -6.19
N LYS A 272 15.84 1.88 -5.65
CA LYS A 272 17.26 2.15 -5.90
C LYS A 272 18.24 1.04 -5.52
N ASN A 273 17.77 -0.05 -4.91
CA ASN A 273 18.54 -1.24 -4.51
C ASN A 273 18.19 -2.50 -5.33
N GLY A 274 17.31 -2.38 -6.35
CA GLY A 274 16.84 -3.50 -7.19
C GLY A 274 15.73 -4.34 -6.54
N TYR A 275 15.12 -3.85 -5.46
CA TYR A 275 14.06 -4.56 -4.73
C TYR A 275 12.67 -4.04 -5.13
N PHE A 276 11.67 -4.88 -4.91
CA PHE A 276 10.28 -4.60 -5.22
C PHE A 276 9.57 -3.91 -4.05
N CYS A 277 8.99 -2.75 -4.30
CA CYS A 277 8.18 -1.99 -3.34
C CYS A 277 6.77 -1.77 -3.88
N GLU A 278 5.75 -2.16 -3.11
CA GLU A 278 4.34 -1.89 -3.44
C GLU A 278 4.06 -0.39 -3.32
N TYR A 279 3.39 0.17 -4.32
CA TYR A 279 2.88 1.54 -4.34
C TYR A 279 1.35 1.47 -4.24
N TYR A 280 0.82 1.67 -3.05
CA TYR A 280 -0.61 1.49 -2.76
C TYR A 280 -1.33 2.83 -2.61
N TYR A 281 -2.35 3.05 -3.44
CA TYR A 281 -3.24 4.21 -3.34
C TYR A 281 -4.25 4.00 -2.22
N GLN A 282 -4.32 4.95 -1.28
CA GLN A 282 -5.36 4.91 -0.25
C GLN A 282 -6.72 5.26 -0.90
N GLY A 283 -7.78 4.53 -0.57
CA GLY A 283 -9.14 4.81 -1.06
C GLY A 283 -9.60 6.23 -0.70
N ASP A 284 -9.41 7.13 -1.64
CA ASP A 284 -10.38 7.83 -2.51
C ASP A 284 -9.53 8.25 -3.72
N ASN A 285 -10.11 8.28 -4.93
CA ASN A 285 -9.41 8.59 -6.18
C ASN A 285 -8.25 9.56 -5.97
N PRO A 286 -7.02 9.23 -6.38
CA PRO A 286 -5.96 10.20 -6.37
C PRO A 286 -6.33 11.25 -7.43
N SER A 287 -7.08 12.28 -7.04
CA SER A 287 -6.93 13.56 -7.69
C SER A 287 -5.45 13.88 -7.49
N GLN A 288 -4.62 13.65 -8.51
CA GLN A 288 -3.32 14.29 -8.59
C GLN A 288 -3.61 15.75 -8.23
N SER A 289 -2.97 16.25 -7.17
CA SER A 289 -3.10 17.66 -6.85
C SER A 289 -2.67 18.40 -8.10
N LYS A 290 -3.63 19.03 -8.77
CA LYS A 290 -3.37 19.80 -9.99
C LYS A 290 -2.28 20.79 -9.63
N THR A 291 -1.20 20.76 -10.39
CA THR A 291 -0.19 21.80 -10.33
C THR A 291 -0.49 22.78 -11.44
N TYR A 292 -0.17 24.03 -11.19
CA TYR A 292 -0.45 25.12 -12.11
C TYR A 292 0.84 25.83 -12.46
N HIS A 293 0.81 26.55 -13.58
CA HIS A 293 1.85 27.47 -13.99
C HIS A 293 1.24 28.82 -14.33
N VAL A 294 2.05 29.86 -14.31
CA VAL A 294 1.65 31.20 -14.70
C VAL A 294 2.61 31.72 -15.77
N ASN A 295 2.04 32.41 -16.75
CA ASN A 295 2.78 33.17 -17.74
C ASN A 295 2.71 34.64 -17.35
N ILE A 296 3.84 35.32 -17.40
CA ILE A 296 3.98 36.72 -17.03
C ILE A 296 4.46 37.44 -18.28
N THR A 297 3.81 38.54 -18.63
CA THR A 297 4.24 39.46 -19.67
C THR A 297 4.12 40.87 -19.14
N GLY A 298 5.26 41.47 -18.81
CA GLY A 298 5.34 42.75 -18.09
C GLY A 298 4.60 43.89 -18.80
N SER A 299 4.73 43.95 -20.12
CA SER A 299 4.04 44.93 -20.98
C SER A 299 2.50 44.85 -20.94
N GLU A 300 1.89 43.75 -20.51
CA GLU A 300 0.43 43.69 -20.32
C GLU A 300 -0.03 44.52 -19.11
N PHE A 301 0.81 44.64 -18.08
CA PHE A 301 0.49 45.34 -16.84
C PHE A 301 1.05 46.75 -16.83
N LEU A 302 2.20 46.96 -17.50
CA LEU A 302 2.95 48.21 -17.51
C LEU A 302 3.33 48.59 -18.96
N PRO A 303 2.35 48.84 -19.85
CA PRO A 303 2.58 49.02 -21.28
C PRO A 303 3.44 50.25 -21.65
N GLU A 304 3.56 51.21 -20.74
CA GLU A 304 4.33 52.44 -20.93
C GLU A 304 5.75 52.36 -20.34
N SER A 305 6.09 51.25 -19.69
CA SER A 305 7.38 51.05 -19.01
C SER A 305 8.10 49.84 -19.60
N ASN A 306 9.38 49.98 -19.91
CA ASN A 306 10.22 48.80 -20.16
C ASN A 306 10.53 48.15 -18.82
N VAL A 307 10.07 46.91 -18.65
CA VAL A 307 10.26 46.12 -17.42
C VAL A 307 11.11 44.87 -17.65
N SER A 308 11.95 44.91 -18.69
CA SER A 308 12.92 43.84 -18.94
C SER A 308 13.88 43.74 -17.75
N PHE A 309 14.20 42.51 -17.33
CA PHE A 309 15.10 42.24 -16.19
C PHE A 309 14.59 42.76 -14.84
N GLU A 310 13.32 43.17 -14.74
CA GLU A 310 12.73 43.56 -13.48
C GLU A 310 12.47 42.34 -12.59
N LYS A 311 12.78 42.50 -11.30
CA LYS A 311 12.60 41.44 -10.31
C LYS A 311 11.15 41.38 -9.85
N PHE A 312 10.66 40.16 -9.70
CA PHE A 312 9.30 39.93 -9.24
C PHE A 312 9.22 38.82 -8.19
N GLU A 313 8.13 38.86 -7.43
CA GLU A 313 7.76 37.87 -6.43
C GLU A 313 6.32 37.41 -6.67
N LEU A 314 6.08 36.11 -6.48
CA LEU A 314 4.74 35.53 -6.54
C LEU A 314 4.26 35.14 -5.14
N TYR A 315 3.00 35.44 -4.85
CA TYR A 315 2.36 35.13 -3.59
C TYR A 315 1.12 34.26 -3.78
N GLN A 316 0.97 33.26 -2.91
CA GLN A 316 -0.21 32.42 -2.79
C GLN A 316 -0.77 32.54 -1.39
N LYS A 317 -2.04 32.94 -1.27
CA LYS A 317 -2.71 33.16 0.04
C LYS A 317 -1.89 34.09 0.95
N GLY A 318 -1.31 35.15 0.37
CA GLY A 318 -0.49 36.13 1.08
C GLY A 318 0.92 35.65 1.47
N LYS A 319 1.32 34.43 1.10
CA LYS A 319 2.67 33.90 1.36
C LYS A 319 3.49 33.91 0.07
N LYS A 320 4.72 34.42 0.14
CA LYS A 320 5.66 34.34 -0.98
C LYS A 320 6.00 32.88 -1.30
N VAL A 321 5.86 32.50 -2.56
CA VAL A 321 6.17 31.16 -3.07
C VAL A 321 7.28 31.13 -4.10
N PHE A 322 7.55 32.25 -4.78
CA PHE A 322 8.57 32.35 -5.81
C PHE A 322 9.18 33.75 -5.86
N SER A 323 10.42 33.84 -6.32
CA SER A 323 11.13 35.07 -6.67
C SER A 323 11.91 34.83 -7.96
N GLY A 324 11.85 35.77 -8.90
CA GLY A 324 12.50 35.67 -10.20
C GLY A 324 12.72 37.03 -10.86
N GLU A 325 13.07 36.99 -12.13
CA GLU A 325 13.39 38.15 -12.96
C GLU A 325 12.77 37.93 -14.35
N LEU A 326 12.26 39.00 -14.97
CA LEU A 326 11.76 38.96 -16.35
C LEU A 326 12.91 38.85 -17.36
N ASP A 327 12.66 38.23 -18.50
CA ASP A 327 13.65 38.16 -19.58
C ASP A 327 13.73 39.45 -20.41
N LEU A 328 14.52 39.43 -21.49
CA LEU A 328 14.68 40.55 -22.43
C LEU A 328 13.38 40.92 -23.16
N CYS A 329 12.43 39.99 -23.25
CA CYS A 329 11.12 40.19 -23.85
C CYS A 329 10.07 40.58 -22.80
N GLU A 330 10.49 40.86 -21.55
CA GLU A 330 9.63 41.19 -20.42
C GLU A 330 8.75 40.01 -19.97
N GLN A 331 9.19 38.77 -20.24
CA GLN A 331 8.39 37.59 -19.95
C GLN A 331 9.03 36.69 -18.89
N ALA A 332 8.18 35.91 -18.22
CA ALA A 332 8.60 34.81 -17.37
C ALA A 332 7.51 33.74 -17.31
N ARG A 333 7.93 32.48 -17.12
CA ARG A 333 7.01 31.36 -16.87
C ARG A 333 7.41 30.64 -15.59
N VAL A 334 6.44 30.44 -14.69
CA VAL A 334 6.68 29.84 -13.37
C VAL A 334 5.74 28.68 -13.14
N PHE A 335 6.30 27.50 -12.80
CA PHE A 335 5.56 26.25 -12.56
C PHE A 335 5.49 25.89 -11.07
N ASP A 336 4.88 24.74 -10.76
CA ASP A 336 4.72 24.18 -9.41
C ASP A 336 3.86 25.07 -8.48
N LEU A 337 2.92 25.82 -9.05
CA LEU A 337 1.96 26.62 -8.29
C LEU A 337 0.78 25.75 -7.85
N GLY A 338 0.30 25.97 -6.62
CA GLY A 338 -0.83 25.20 -6.06
C GLY A 338 -2.21 25.86 -6.12
N GLU A 339 -2.35 27.04 -6.74
CA GLU A 339 -3.58 27.84 -6.72
C GLU A 339 -3.93 28.31 -8.14
N GLU A 340 -5.23 28.47 -8.41
CA GLU A 340 -5.77 28.94 -9.70
C GLU A 340 -5.54 30.43 -9.94
N GLU A 341 -5.25 31.18 -8.87
CA GLU A 341 -4.90 32.60 -8.93
C GLU A 341 -3.72 32.89 -8.00
N ILE A 342 -2.85 33.80 -8.43
CA ILE A 342 -1.68 34.24 -7.67
C ILE A 342 -1.54 35.77 -7.73
N THR A 343 -0.81 36.34 -6.77
CA THR A 343 -0.46 37.77 -6.78
C THR A 343 0.97 37.93 -7.27
N LEU A 344 1.17 38.76 -8.29
CA LEU A 344 2.46 39.21 -8.81
C LEU A 344 2.84 40.55 -8.17
N LYS A 345 4.10 40.68 -7.73
CA LYS A 345 4.68 41.95 -7.29
C LYS A 345 6.06 42.19 -7.88
N PHE A 346 6.26 43.34 -8.50
CA PHE A 346 7.58 43.86 -8.83
C PHE A 346 8.24 44.45 -7.58
N VAL A 347 9.54 44.22 -7.43
CA VAL A 347 10.26 44.50 -6.17
C VAL A 347 10.80 45.92 -6.13
N ASP A 348 11.19 46.45 -7.29
CA ASP A 348 12.04 47.64 -7.37
C ASP A 348 11.24 48.95 -7.54
N PHE A 349 9.89 48.88 -7.63
CA PHE A 349 9.00 50.04 -7.70
C PHE A 349 7.59 49.75 -7.18
N ASP A 350 6.87 50.82 -6.82
CA ASP A 350 5.48 50.73 -6.36
C ASP A 350 4.53 50.60 -7.56
N HIS A 351 3.58 49.68 -7.45
CA HIS A 351 2.52 49.45 -8.44
C HIS A 351 1.26 48.90 -7.76
N ASP A 352 0.12 48.97 -8.44
CA ASP A 352 -1.14 48.38 -7.96
C ASP A 352 -1.03 46.84 -7.90
N GLU A 353 -1.81 46.20 -7.04
CA GLU A 353 -1.81 44.74 -6.92
C GLU A 353 -2.19 44.06 -8.25
N ILE A 354 -1.32 43.17 -8.74
CA ILE A 354 -1.55 42.42 -9.99
C ILE A 354 -1.93 40.98 -9.62
N CYS A 355 -3.15 40.58 -9.97
CA CYS A 355 -3.64 39.21 -9.82
C CYS A 355 -3.57 38.49 -11.17
N LEU A 356 -2.97 37.30 -11.19
CA LEU A 356 -2.84 36.48 -12.39
C LEU A 356 -3.58 35.16 -12.23
N ALA A 357 -4.33 34.78 -13.26
CA ALA A 357 -4.85 33.44 -13.39
C ALA A 357 -3.71 32.47 -13.72
N THR A 358 -3.79 31.26 -13.21
CA THR A 358 -2.85 30.19 -13.52
C THR A 358 -3.48 29.16 -14.47
N HIS A 359 -2.63 28.43 -15.17
CA HIS A 359 -3.00 27.39 -16.11
C HIS A 359 -2.61 26.02 -15.56
N GLU A 360 -3.44 25.00 -15.78
CA GLU A 360 -3.14 23.64 -15.37
C GLU A 360 -1.85 23.17 -16.05
N SER A 361 -0.87 22.74 -15.24
CA SER A 361 0.40 22.22 -15.74
C SER A 361 0.26 20.76 -16.16
N PRO A 362 1.05 20.31 -17.15
CA PRO A 362 1.21 18.89 -17.41
C PRO A 362 1.64 18.16 -16.14
N THR A 363 1.11 16.96 -15.95
CA THR A 363 1.46 16.11 -14.80
C THR A 363 2.98 15.97 -14.74
N LYS A 364 3.57 16.40 -13.63
CA LYS A 364 4.98 16.19 -13.36
C LYS A 364 5.23 14.72 -13.03
N ASP A 365 6.33 14.15 -13.52
CA ASP A 365 6.88 12.90 -12.97
C ASP A 365 7.49 13.18 -11.59
N GLU A 366 6.66 13.68 -10.68
CA GLU A 366 6.92 13.55 -9.26
C GLU A 366 6.76 12.07 -8.99
N GLY A 367 7.88 11.37 -8.82
CA GLY A 367 7.87 9.97 -8.39
C GLY A 367 6.90 9.85 -7.22
N SER A 368 5.70 9.36 -7.50
CA SER A 368 4.52 9.38 -6.63
C SER A 368 4.35 10.64 -5.77
N ASN A 369 3.39 11.50 -6.12
CA ASN A 369 2.72 12.38 -5.17
C ASN A 369 2.53 11.69 -3.79
N ASN A 370 2.86 12.42 -2.72
CA ASN A 370 3.06 12.01 -1.33
C ASN A 370 1.87 11.33 -0.60
N THR A 371 0.88 10.78 -1.32
CA THR A 371 -0.29 10.09 -0.77
C THR A 371 -0.23 8.56 -0.90
N LYS A 372 0.74 8.01 -1.63
CA LYS A 372 0.91 6.55 -1.76
C LYS A 372 1.57 5.95 -0.52
N ARG A 373 1.04 4.83 -0.03
CA ARG A 373 1.78 4.00 0.94
C ARG A 373 2.77 3.13 0.17
N ILE A 374 4.02 3.17 0.62
CA ILE A 374 5.10 2.39 0.02
C ILE A 374 5.40 1.21 0.95
N SER A 375 5.40 -0.02 0.44
CA SER A 375 5.79 -1.17 1.25
C SER A 375 7.29 -1.18 1.54
N HIS A 376 7.71 -1.95 2.54
CA HIS A 376 9.11 -2.32 2.67
C HIS A 376 9.59 -3.07 1.42
N PRO A 377 10.89 -2.94 1.06
CA PRO A 377 11.44 -3.61 -0.10
C PRO A 377 11.45 -5.13 0.05
N MET A 378 11.15 -5.84 -1.03
CA MET A 378 11.10 -7.31 -1.09
C MET A 378 11.99 -7.84 -2.22
N PRO A 379 12.62 -9.02 -2.03
CA PRO A 379 13.46 -9.64 -3.06
C PRO A 379 12.68 -10.27 -4.22
N HIS A 380 11.40 -10.55 -4.01
CA HIS A 380 10.51 -11.16 -4.99
C HIS A 380 9.07 -10.76 -4.67
N ILE A 381 8.18 -10.87 -5.67
CA ILE A 381 6.76 -10.58 -5.54
C ILE A 381 5.98 -11.89 -5.33
N TRP A 382 4.90 -11.87 -4.55
CA TRP A 382 4.02 -13.04 -4.39
C TRP A 382 2.82 -12.93 -5.32
N LEU A 383 2.61 -13.92 -6.17
CA LEU A 383 1.48 -13.98 -7.09
C LEU A 383 0.54 -15.14 -6.73
N PRO A 384 -0.79 -14.96 -6.87
CA PRO A 384 -1.74 -16.01 -6.59
C PRO A 384 -1.73 -17.06 -7.70
N TYR A 385 -1.36 -18.29 -7.37
CA TYR A 385 -1.44 -19.42 -8.31
C TYR A 385 -2.75 -20.18 -8.11
N LYS A 386 -3.08 -20.53 -6.86
CA LYS A 386 -4.28 -21.27 -6.52
C LYS A 386 -4.98 -20.60 -5.34
N ILE A 387 -6.28 -20.36 -5.45
CA ILE A 387 -7.11 -19.81 -4.38
C ILE A 387 -8.40 -20.63 -4.33
N LEU A 388 -8.80 -21.11 -3.15
CA LEU A 388 -9.98 -21.98 -2.99
C LEU A 388 -9.94 -23.24 -3.90
N GLY A 389 -8.76 -23.79 -4.13
CA GLY A 389 -8.54 -24.97 -4.97
C GLY A 389 -8.55 -24.68 -6.47
N GLN A 390 -8.86 -23.44 -6.88
CA GLN A 390 -8.96 -23.03 -8.28
C GLN A 390 -7.66 -22.36 -8.74
N GLN A 391 -7.13 -22.81 -9.87
CA GLN A 391 -6.04 -22.12 -10.54
C GLN A 391 -6.50 -20.72 -10.97
N GLN A 392 -5.65 -19.71 -10.76
CA GLN A 392 -5.90 -18.33 -11.18
C GLN A 392 -5.35 -18.13 -12.59
N THR A 393 -6.20 -18.28 -13.60
CA THR A 393 -5.84 -18.13 -15.03
C THR A 393 -6.00 -16.70 -15.55
N ASP A 394 -6.51 -15.80 -14.71
CA ASP A 394 -6.79 -14.40 -14.99
C ASP A 394 -5.76 -13.47 -14.32
N CYS A 395 -4.56 -14.00 -14.04
CA CYS A 395 -3.45 -13.27 -13.43
C CYS A 395 -2.34 -13.05 -14.46
N TYR A 396 -1.95 -11.79 -14.64
CA TYR A 396 -0.96 -11.34 -15.62
C TYR A 396 0.00 -10.33 -15.00
N VAL A 397 1.21 -10.24 -15.55
CA VAL A 397 2.19 -9.23 -15.14
C VAL A 397 2.68 -8.42 -16.33
N TYR A 398 2.60 -7.11 -16.19
CA TYR A 398 3.03 -6.13 -17.18
C TYR A 398 4.20 -5.32 -16.62
N TYR A 399 5.17 -4.98 -17.47
CA TYR A 399 6.26 -4.07 -17.12
C TYR A 399 6.06 -2.72 -17.80
N SER A 400 6.35 -1.64 -17.07
CA SER A 400 6.48 -0.30 -17.61
C SER A 400 7.73 0.38 -17.07
N GLN A 401 8.43 1.12 -17.94
CA GLN A 401 9.59 1.90 -17.53
C GLN A 401 9.22 3.08 -16.61
N ARG A 402 8.00 3.61 -16.75
CA ARG A 402 7.46 4.75 -15.99
C ARG A 402 6.18 4.35 -15.25
N PRO A 403 5.76 5.07 -14.19
CA PRO A 403 4.44 4.81 -13.63
C PRO A 403 3.36 5.12 -14.69
N LEU A 404 2.36 4.24 -14.76
CA LEU A 404 1.19 4.43 -15.60
C LEU A 404 0.25 5.45 -14.96
N ASN A 405 -0.32 6.32 -15.80
CA ASN A 405 -1.43 7.20 -15.39
C ASN A 405 -2.77 6.44 -15.48
N GLU A 406 -3.87 7.08 -15.09
CA GLU A 406 -5.19 6.44 -15.09
C GLU A 406 -5.64 5.99 -16.49
N ASN A 407 -5.35 6.76 -17.55
CA ASN A 407 -5.68 6.39 -18.92
C ASN A 407 -4.89 5.16 -19.38
N ASP A 408 -3.60 5.11 -19.07
CA ASP A 408 -2.72 3.98 -19.38
C ASP A 408 -3.13 2.73 -18.59
N ILE A 409 -3.55 2.88 -17.32
CA ILE A 409 -4.10 1.79 -16.51
C ILE A 409 -5.40 1.28 -17.14
N ASN A 410 -6.32 2.16 -17.53
CA ASN A 410 -7.58 1.77 -18.16
C ASN A 410 -7.33 1.05 -19.50
N ALA A 411 -6.36 1.52 -20.29
CA ALA A 411 -5.95 0.85 -21.53
C ALA A 411 -5.34 -0.53 -21.25
N LEU A 412 -4.48 -0.64 -20.24
CA LEU A 412 -3.92 -1.92 -19.80
C LEU A 412 -5.02 -2.89 -19.34
N GLU A 413 -5.98 -2.44 -18.53
CA GLU A 413 -7.11 -3.27 -18.09
C GLU A 413 -8.01 -3.72 -19.26
N ALA A 414 -8.06 -2.96 -20.36
CA ALA A 414 -8.83 -3.30 -21.55
C ALA A 414 -8.12 -4.31 -22.48
N ASP A 415 -6.78 -4.32 -22.54
CA ASP A 415 -6.01 -5.13 -23.51
C ASP A 415 -4.84 -5.94 -22.91
N TYR A 416 -4.86 -6.22 -21.60
CA TYR A 416 -3.75 -6.91 -20.90
C TYR A 416 -3.38 -8.26 -21.51
N ILE A 417 -4.32 -8.99 -22.12
CA ILE A 417 -4.06 -10.31 -22.73
C ILE A 417 -2.99 -10.22 -23.83
N ASN A 418 -2.97 -9.12 -24.58
CA ASN A 418 -2.05 -8.93 -25.69
C ASN A 418 -0.70 -8.30 -25.27
N VAL A 419 -0.68 -7.56 -24.15
CA VAL A 419 0.49 -6.76 -23.75
C VAL A 419 1.19 -7.24 -22.48
N ALA A 420 0.54 -8.06 -21.66
CA ALA A 420 1.08 -8.58 -20.41
C ALA A 420 1.42 -10.08 -20.50
N VAL A 421 2.21 -10.57 -19.54
CA VAL A 421 2.62 -11.98 -19.48
C VAL A 421 1.68 -12.76 -18.56
N SER A 422 1.08 -13.83 -19.07
CA SER A 422 0.22 -14.73 -18.27
C SER A 422 1.03 -15.49 -17.21
N THR A 423 0.40 -15.73 -16.05
CA THR A 423 0.98 -16.59 -15.00
C THR A 423 0.56 -18.06 -15.10
N ASP A 424 -0.10 -18.49 -16.18
CA ASP A 424 -0.66 -19.85 -16.33
C ASP A 424 0.38 -20.98 -16.20
N GLU A 425 1.62 -20.72 -16.60
CA GLU A 425 2.73 -21.68 -16.48
C GLU A 425 3.07 -22.04 -15.03
N MET A 426 2.58 -21.28 -14.03
CA MET A 426 2.67 -21.69 -12.62
C MET A 426 2.00 -23.03 -12.35
N SER A 427 1.06 -23.46 -13.20
CA SER A 427 0.42 -24.78 -13.14
C SER A 427 1.39 -25.96 -13.16
N VAL A 428 2.61 -25.77 -13.69
CA VAL A 428 3.69 -26.76 -13.65
C VAL A 428 4.04 -27.14 -12.21
N TYR A 429 3.92 -26.20 -11.26
CA TYR A 429 4.21 -26.43 -9.84
C TYR A 429 3.35 -27.55 -9.25
N SER A 430 2.07 -27.66 -9.60
CA SER A 430 1.20 -28.70 -9.05
C SER A 430 1.62 -30.12 -9.42
N LYS A 431 2.37 -30.28 -10.51
CA LYS A 431 2.86 -31.60 -10.96
C LYS A 431 4.30 -31.84 -10.56
N GLN A 432 5.14 -30.82 -10.65
CA GLN A 432 6.60 -30.97 -10.54
C GLN A 432 7.17 -30.42 -9.24
N GLN A 433 6.38 -29.65 -8.47
CA GLN A 433 6.82 -28.94 -7.26
C GLN A 433 8.03 -28.01 -7.51
N THR A 434 8.23 -27.64 -8.77
CA THR A 434 9.29 -26.75 -9.27
C THR A 434 8.83 -26.09 -10.57
N PHE A 435 9.67 -25.23 -11.16
CA PHE A 435 9.31 -24.38 -12.31
C PHE A 435 10.20 -24.68 -13.53
N GLU A 436 9.61 -25.17 -14.61
CA GLU A 436 10.30 -25.55 -15.85
C GLU A 436 9.43 -25.19 -17.07
N GLY A 437 9.00 -23.94 -17.15
CA GLY A 437 8.28 -23.37 -18.30
C GLY A 437 9.14 -22.41 -19.13
N ASP A 438 8.56 -21.89 -20.21
CA ASP A 438 9.21 -20.93 -21.10
C ASP A 438 9.21 -19.52 -20.50
N SER A 439 8.07 -19.10 -19.97
CA SER A 439 7.85 -17.80 -19.35
C SER A 439 8.12 -17.85 -17.85
N ILE A 440 7.88 -19.00 -17.18
CA ILE A 440 8.08 -19.20 -15.74
C ILE A 440 9.00 -20.39 -15.47
N TYR A 441 10.16 -20.14 -14.87
CA TYR A 441 11.23 -21.13 -14.72
C TYR A 441 11.94 -20.98 -13.36
N LYS A 442 12.83 -21.92 -13.03
CA LYS A 442 13.69 -21.83 -11.83
C LYS A 442 14.50 -20.54 -11.85
N LEU A 443 14.56 -19.84 -10.72
CA LEU A 443 15.36 -18.62 -10.56
C LEU A 443 16.84 -18.89 -10.89
N PRO A 444 17.38 -18.33 -12.00
CA PRO A 444 18.77 -18.55 -12.37
C PRO A 444 19.71 -17.74 -11.48
N ILE A 445 20.98 -18.16 -11.44
CA ILE A 445 22.05 -17.34 -10.89
C ILE A 445 22.36 -16.23 -11.91
N VAL A 446 22.31 -14.98 -11.45
CA VAL A 446 22.65 -13.80 -12.24
C VAL A 446 24.06 -13.32 -11.92
N ASP A 447 24.71 -12.61 -12.85
CA ASP A 447 26.03 -12.03 -12.60
C ASP A 447 26.00 -11.11 -11.37
N ASN A 448 26.95 -11.30 -10.44
CA ASN A 448 27.09 -10.50 -9.23
C ASN A 448 27.40 -9.02 -9.51
N SER A 449 27.86 -8.69 -10.72
CA SER A 449 27.99 -7.30 -11.19
C SER A 449 26.63 -6.60 -11.34
N VAL A 450 25.55 -7.37 -11.50
CA VAL A 450 24.19 -6.86 -11.65
C VAL A 450 23.65 -6.40 -10.30
N PHE A 451 23.07 -5.22 -10.33
CA PHE A 451 22.54 -4.58 -9.14
C PHE A 451 21.38 -5.38 -8.53
N GLY A 452 21.49 -5.74 -7.24
CA GLY A 452 20.54 -6.60 -6.53
C GLY A 452 20.83 -8.12 -6.62
N ALA A 453 21.79 -8.54 -7.44
CA ALA A 453 22.11 -9.95 -7.69
C ALA A 453 22.49 -10.74 -6.44
N GLU A 454 23.25 -10.15 -5.51
CA GLU A 454 23.78 -10.88 -4.34
C GLU A 454 22.67 -11.52 -3.50
N LEU A 455 21.55 -10.82 -3.29
CA LEU A 455 20.44 -11.36 -2.51
C LEU A 455 19.62 -12.37 -3.31
N ILE A 456 19.37 -12.11 -4.59
CA ILE A 456 18.63 -13.02 -5.49
C ILE A 456 19.39 -14.35 -5.61
N ASN A 457 20.71 -14.28 -5.82
CA ASN A 457 21.57 -15.46 -5.93
C ASN A 457 21.56 -16.31 -4.66
N LYS A 458 21.49 -15.69 -3.46
CA LYS A 458 21.33 -16.42 -2.18
C LYS A 458 20.01 -17.19 -2.08
N GLN A 459 19.05 -16.94 -2.97
CA GLN A 459 17.74 -17.58 -2.99
C GLN A 459 17.49 -18.45 -4.23
N SER A 460 18.45 -18.58 -5.14
CA SER A 460 18.34 -19.40 -6.37
C SER A 460 17.90 -20.85 -6.07
N ASP A 461 18.48 -21.47 -5.04
CA ASP A 461 18.13 -22.84 -4.62
C ASP A 461 16.90 -22.92 -3.69
N SER A 462 16.17 -21.81 -3.49
CA SER A 462 15.01 -21.76 -2.58
C SER A 462 13.68 -22.10 -3.28
N ASN A 463 13.72 -22.61 -4.51
CA ASN A 463 12.55 -22.93 -5.34
C ASN A 463 11.61 -21.73 -5.53
N ILE A 464 12.21 -20.56 -5.77
CA ILE A 464 11.54 -19.33 -6.22
C ILE A 464 11.47 -19.37 -7.74
N ALA A 465 10.38 -18.87 -8.33
CA ALA A 465 10.27 -18.75 -9.77
C ALA A 465 10.94 -17.47 -10.27
N ALA A 466 11.60 -17.55 -11.43
CA ALA A 466 11.81 -16.41 -12.30
C ALA A 466 10.69 -16.36 -13.33
N MET A 467 10.35 -15.15 -13.77
CA MET A 467 9.37 -14.93 -14.83
C MET A 467 9.93 -13.97 -15.86
N THR A 468 9.94 -14.37 -17.13
CA THR A 468 10.28 -13.48 -18.23
C THR A 468 9.13 -12.49 -18.40
N VAL A 469 9.37 -11.24 -18.01
CA VAL A 469 8.48 -10.12 -18.31
C VAL A 469 9.26 -9.25 -19.25
N MET A 470 8.88 -9.21 -20.52
CA MET A 470 9.52 -8.31 -21.48
C MET A 470 8.92 -6.91 -21.33
N PRO A 471 9.68 -5.85 -21.62
CA PRO A 471 9.06 -4.55 -21.82
C PRO A 471 8.01 -4.66 -22.93
N PRO A 472 7.03 -3.74 -22.96
CA PRO A 472 5.98 -3.79 -23.96
C PRO A 472 6.65 -3.89 -25.32
N LYS A 473 6.30 -4.92 -26.10
CA LYS A 473 6.84 -5.12 -27.46
C LYS A 473 6.64 -3.88 -28.35
N ASN A 474 5.71 -3.01 -27.95
CA ASN A 474 5.25 -1.83 -28.64
C ASN A 474 5.45 -0.61 -27.72
N GLN A 475 6.69 -0.33 -27.34
CA GLN A 475 7.06 0.94 -26.71
C GLN A 475 8.06 1.68 -27.61
N ILE A 476 7.71 2.90 -27.99
CA ILE A 476 8.62 3.80 -28.70
C ILE A 476 9.26 4.70 -27.66
N THR A 477 10.58 4.80 -27.63
CA THR A 477 11.29 5.76 -26.77
C THR A 477 12.03 6.77 -27.63
N LEU A 478 11.60 8.03 -27.55
CA LEU A 478 12.31 9.14 -28.16
C LEU A 478 13.30 9.70 -27.14
N ARG A 479 14.59 9.55 -27.43
CA ARG A 479 15.66 10.13 -26.63
C ARG A 479 15.94 11.56 -27.10
N TYR A 480 15.73 12.54 -26.22
CA TYR A 480 15.82 13.96 -26.53
C TYR A 480 16.83 14.67 -25.61
N ARG A 481 17.71 15.49 -26.19
CA ARG A 481 18.71 16.24 -25.41
C ARG A 481 18.10 17.56 -24.94
N ILE A 482 18.03 17.76 -23.63
CA ILE A 482 17.49 19.00 -23.06
C ILE A 482 18.41 20.18 -23.42
N CYS A 483 17.80 21.24 -23.93
CA CYS A 483 18.38 22.57 -24.06
C CYS A 483 17.83 23.46 -22.94
N SER A 484 18.55 23.52 -21.82
CA SER A 484 18.11 24.21 -20.59
C SER A 484 17.82 25.70 -20.74
N THR A 485 18.25 26.33 -21.84
CA THR A 485 18.03 27.75 -22.13
C THR A 485 16.75 28.03 -22.90
N THR A 486 16.10 27.01 -23.46
CA THR A 486 14.93 27.19 -24.34
C THR A 486 13.78 26.26 -23.96
N ASP A 487 14.10 25.00 -23.63
CA ASP A 487 13.10 23.99 -23.35
C ASP A 487 12.33 24.28 -22.07
N GLN A 488 11.01 24.28 -22.17
CA GLN A 488 10.12 24.45 -21.03
C GLN A 488 9.60 23.09 -20.52
N PRO A 489 9.24 22.99 -19.23
CA PRO A 489 8.63 21.78 -18.68
C PRO A 489 7.38 21.31 -19.44
N ASP A 490 6.57 22.22 -19.97
CA ASP A 490 5.36 21.91 -20.72
C ASP A 490 5.56 21.78 -22.24
N ASP A 491 6.81 21.81 -22.72
CA ASP A 491 7.13 21.31 -24.06
C ASP A 491 6.82 19.81 -24.15
N PHE A 492 6.54 19.31 -25.34
CA PHE A 492 6.21 17.91 -25.55
C PHE A 492 6.70 17.36 -26.88
N MET A 493 6.88 16.03 -26.91
CA MET A 493 6.91 15.29 -28.17
C MET A 493 5.53 14.66 -28.41
N MET A 494 5.13 14.58 -29.67
CA MET A 494 3.85 14.01 -30.09
C MET A 494 4.06 13.01 -31.21
N LEU A 495 3.42 11.85 -31.08
CA LEU A 495 3.16 10.95 -32.21
C LEU A 495 1.75 11.21 -32.71
N ARG A 496 1.57 11.25 -34.04
CA ARG A 496 0.26 11.46 -34.67
C ARG A 496 0.15 10.62 -35.94
N ASN A 497 -1.00 9.99 -36.19
CA ASN A 497 -1.24 9.26 -37.44
C ASN A 497 -1.57 10.21 -38.61
N GLU A 498 -1.50 9.72 -39.86
CA GLU A 498 -1.72 10.53 -41.06
C GLU A 498 -3.10 11.22 -41.07
N ASP A 499 -4.15 10.49 -40.70
CA ASP A 499 -5.53 11.00 -40.68
C ASP A 499 -5.82 11.93 -39.49
N GLN A 500 -4.86 12.10 -38.58
CA GLN A 500 -4.93 12.91 -37.36
C GLN A 500 -6.02 12.51 -36.37
N GLU A 501 -6.65 11.34 -36.57
CA GLU A 501 -7.65 10.77 -35.66
C GLU A 501 -7.03 10.28 -34.35
N TRP A 502 -5.74 9.94 -34.36
CA TRP A 502 -4.99 9.53 -33.19
C TRP A 502 -3.73 10.38 -33.00
N SER A 503 -3.53 10.85 -31.77
CA SER A 503 -2.26 11.41 -31.34
C SER A 503 -1.98 11.10 -29.88
N GLN A 504 -0.70 11.02 -29.52
CA GLN A 504 -0.23 10.87 -28.16
C GLN A 504 0.86 11.89 -27.88
N LYS A 505 0.69 12.67 -26.82
CA LYS A 505 1.67 13.66 -26.34
C LYS A 505 2.39 13.15 -25.10
N VAL A 506 3.69 13.40 -25.02
CA VAL A 506 4.50 13.16 -23.83
C VAL A 506 5.26 14.45 -23.52
N TYR A 507 4.93 15.05 -22.39
CA TYR A 507 5.51 16.32 -21.94
C TYR A 507 6.90 16.11 -21.32
N PHE A 508 7.78 17.10 -21.43
CA PHE A 508 9.15 17.03 -20.91
C PHE A 508 9.15 16.86 -19.39
N ARG A 509 8.22 17.53 -18.70
CA ARG A 509 7.99 17.37 -17.25
C ARG A 509 7.59 15.95 -16.82
N GLN A 510 7.16 15.10 -17.76
CA GLN A 510 6.80 13.69 -17.52
C GLN A 510 7.99 12.73 -17.64
N ALA A 511 9.16 13.21 -18.06
CA ALA A 511 10.36 12.39 -18.22
C ALA A 511 11.50 12.89 -17.33
N LYS A 512 12.36 11.97 -16.93
CA LYS A 512 13.62 12.28 -16.25
C LYS A 512 14.79 12.16 -17.23
N ALA A 513 15.75 13.05 -17.05
CA ALA A 513 17.02 12.96 -17.76
C ALA A 513 17.76 11.69 -17.30
N ASP A 514 18.36 10.97 -18.25
CA ASP A 514 19.33 9.92 -17.96
C ASP A 514 20.67 10.50 -17.49
N ASP A 515 21.61 9.62 -17.13
CA ASP A 515 22.93 10.02 -16.62
C ASP A 515 23.75 10.84 -17.63
N GLU A 516 23.36 10.84 -18.91
CA GLU A 516 23.98 11.63 -19.99
C GLU A 516 23.22 12.94 -20.28
N GLY A 517 22.14 13.23 -19.55
CA GLY A 517 21.35 14.45 -19.67
C GLY A 517 20.23 14.42 -20.73
N PHE A 518 19.82 13.23 -21.20
CA PHE A 518 18.74 13.11 -22.19
C PHE A 518 17.41 12.69 -21.54
N LEU A 519 16.31 13.33 -21.95
CA LEU A 519 14.97 12.85 -21.65
C LEU A 519 14.65 11.62 -22.48
N ASN A 520 14.11 10.59 -21.83
CA ASN A 520 13.62 9.39 -22.50
C ASN A 520 12.08 9.42 -22.53
N LEU A 521 11.53 9.94 -23.62
CA LEU A 521 10.09 10.19 -23.80
C LEU A 521 9.44 8.93 -24.38
N SER A 522 8.60 8.27 -23.59
CA SER A 522 8.04 6.95 -23.89
C SER A 522 6.60 7.01 -24.37
N PHE A 523 6.34 6.42 -25.54
CA PHE A 523 5.03 6.27 -26.17
C PHE A 523 4.64 4.79 -26.20
N SER A 524 3.37 4.51 -25.96
CA SER A 524 2.83 3.14 -25.89
C SER A 524 1.32 3.16 -26.01
N GLY A 525 0.72 2.01 -26.32
CA GLY A 525 -0.74 1.85 -26.31
C GLY A 525 -1.44 2.52 -27.50
N TRP A 526 -0.76 2.64 -28.65
CA TRP A 526 -1.40 3.08 -29.87
C TRP A 526 -2.33 1.98 -30.43
N PRO A 527 -3.42 2.35 -31.14
CA PRO A 527 -4.32 1.41 -31.79
C PRO A 527 -3.59 0.53 -32.81
N LYS A 528 -4.08 -0.70 -33.03
CA LYS A 528 -3.46 -1.67 -33.96
C LYS A 528 -3.47 -1.16 -35.40
N GLU A 529 -4.41 -0.30 -35.73
CA GLU A 529 -4.60 0.32 -37.05
C GLU A 529 -3.55 1.41 -37.33
N VAL A 530 -2.86 1.91 -36.30
CA VAL A 530 -1.79 2.90 -36.48
C VAL A 530 -0.50 2.18 -36.85
N GLU A 531 -0.17 2.19 -38.15
CA GLU A 531 1.08 1.61 -38.67
C GLU A 531 2.16 2.66 -38.91
N GLU A 532 1.77 3.90 -39.20
CA GLU A 532 2.66 5.03 -39.49
C GLU A 532 2.33 6.24 -38.62
N VAL A 533 3.37 6.97 -38.22
CA VAL A 533 3.25 8.17 -37.39
C VAL A 533 4.19 9.28 -37.86
N ASP A 534 3.72 10.52 -37.70
CA ASP A 534 4.55 11.70 -37.66
C ASP A 534 5.13 11.88 -36.25
N ILE A 535 6.38 12.34 -36.16
CA ILE A 535 6.99 12.81 -34.92
C ILE A 535 6.98 14.33 -34.93
N LEU A 536 6.30 14.93 -33.96
CA LEU A 536 6.22 16.38 -33.80
C LEU A 536 6.78 16.82 -32.45
N ARG A 537 7.34 18.02 -32.42
CA ARG A 537 7.64 18.76 -31.21
C ARG A 537 6.62 19.87 -31.04
N GLY A 538 6.01 19.95 -29.86
CA GLY A 538 5.27 21.12 -29.41
C GLY A 538 6.12 21.91 -28.44
N ALA A 539 6.31 23.20 -28.72
CA ALA A 539 6.95 24.14 -27.80
C ALA A 539 6.17 25.45 -27.81
N SER A 540 6.13 26.16 -26.69
CA SER A 540 5.50 27.48 -26.67
C SER A 540 6.32 28.46 -27.52
N ALA A 541 5.62 29.29 -28.30
CA ALA A 541 6.25 30.31 -29.15
C ALA A 541 7.06 31.33 -28.32
N ASP A 542 6.56 31.62 -27.12
CA ASP A 542 7.17 32.50 -26.13
C ASP A 542 6.73 32.11 -24.70
N LEU A 543 7.28 32.76 -23.67
CA LEU A 543 6.95 32.45 -22.28
C LEU A 543 5.59 33.02 -21.86
N GLY A 544 5.09 34.04 -22.56
CA GLY A 544 3.84 34.75 -22.26
C GLY A 544 2.56 34.01 -22.68
N THR A 545 2.62 33.13 -23.68
CA THR A 545 1.42 32.55 -24.31
C THR A 545 1.16 31.09 -23.95
N THR A 546 -0.10 30.67 -23.94
CA THR A 546 -0.48 29.24 -23.81
C THR A 546 -0.51 28.50 -25.16
N GLU A 547 -0.20 29.19 -26.25
CA GLU A 547 -0.18 28.60 -27.59
C GLU A 547 1.12 27.83 -27.82
N TYR A 548 1.01 26.73 -28.56
CA TYR A 548 2.16 25.89 -28.91
C TYR A 548 2.37 25.91 -30.41
N GLU A 549 3.61 26.09 -30.83
CA GLU A 549 4.04 25.83 -32.19
C GLU A 549 4.36 24.35 -32.37
N LEU A 550 3.79 23.75 -33.42
CA LEU A 550 4.06 22.36 -33.79
C LEU A 550 5.12 22.32 -34.89
N SER A 551 6.31 21.83 -34.53
CA SER A 551 7.38 21.54 -35.47
C SER A 551 7.35 20.06 -35.85
N VAL A 552 7.14 19.76 -37.13
CA VAL A 552 7.21 18.39 -37.66
C VAL A 552 8.68 18.01 -37.78
N LEU A 553 9.13 17.01 -37.01
CA LEU A 553 10.51 16.54 -37.03
C LEU A 553 10.70 15.47 -38.11
N LYS A 554 9.74 14.57 -38.24
CA LYS A 554 9.71 13.49 -39.22
C LYS A 554 8.26 13.11 -39.53
N THR A 555 8.03 12.60 -40.74
CA THR A 555 6.70 12.20 -41.21
C THR A 555 6.67 10.76 -41.66
N LYS A 556 5.49 10.14 -41.59
CA LYS A 556 5.21 8.80 -42.12
C LYS A 556 6.25 7.74 -41.75
N ILE A 557 6.71 7.76 -40.50
CA ILE A 557 7.62 6.73 -40.02
C ILE A 557 6.79 5.51 -39.64
N LYS A 558 7.18 4.34 -40.14
CA LYS A 558 6.59 3.09 -39.70
C LYS A 558 6.89 2.87 -38.23
N ILE A 559 5.86 2.55 -37.45
CA ILE A 559 6.02 2.24 -36.03
C ILE A 559 7.02 1.10 -35.81
N SER A 560 7.08 0.12 -36.71
CA SER A 560 8.07 -0.96 -36.67
C SER A 560 9.52 -0.50 -36.72
N GLU A 561 9.80 0.69 -37.26
CA GLU A 561 11.15 1.29 -37.29
C GLU A 561 11.49 2.06 -36.01
N LEU A 562 10.47 2.40 -35.22
CA LEU A 562 10.61 3.12 -33.95
C LEU A 562 10.62 2.20 -32.73
N ILE A 563 10.16 0.96 -32.91
CA ILE A 563 10.27 -0.11 -31.91
C ILE A 563 11.69 -0.66 -31.98
N GLY A 564 12.45 -0.51 -30.88
CA GLY A 564 13.83 -0.99 -30.72
C GLY A 564 14.03 -1.72 -29.41
#